data_AF-A0A2D6RLI0-F1
#
_entry.id   AF-A0A2D6RLI0-F1
#
_cell.length_a   1.000
_cell.length_b   1.000
_cell.length_c   1.000
_cell.angle_alpha   90.00
_cell.angle_beta   90.00
_cell.angle_gamma   90.00
#
_symmetry.space_group_name_H-M   'P 1'
#
loop_
_entity.id
_entity.type
_entity.pdbx_description
1 polymer ?
#
loop_
_entity_poly.entity_id
_entity_poly.type
_entity_poly.pdbx_seq_one_letter_code
_entity_poly.pdbx_strand_id
1 'polypeptide(L)'
;MSFKGKEVIVKLVGNAKESFIELNKKVGEDIKKGIDKSQEKTLLNAINEKADFLKDNPEFGKHIAKNKIPKEYIIDYQINNLWKVNLPGAWRMLYTIKGEEINIFAIILDVLNHKEYDKKMKYKKS
;
A
#
# COMPACT_ATOMS: atom_id res chain seq x y z
N MET A 1 -5.20 19.30 8.42
CA MET A 1 -3.80 19.48 8.88
C MET A 1 -3.01 19.91 7.64
N SER A 2 -2.36 21.08 7.63
CA SER A 2 -1.67 21.56 6.43
C SER A 2 -0.25 20.97 6.41
N PHE A 3 0.00 20.06 5.48
CA PHE A 3 1.27 19.31 5.36
C PHE A 3 2.37 20.08 4.59
N LYS A 4 2.15 21.37 4.31
CA LYS A 4 3.08 22.20 3.52
C LYS A 4 4.45 22.29 4.21
N GLY A 5 5.47 21.70 3.56
CA GLY A 5 6.89 21.84 3.92
C GLY A 5 7.52 20.67 4.68
N LYS A 6 6.79 19.57 4.94
CA LYS A 6 7.36 18.38 5.59
C LYS A 6 7.79 17.34 4.55
N GLU A 7 8.94 16.71 4.78
CA GLU A 7 9.39 15.59 3.96
C GLU A 7 8.48 14.37 4.21
N VAL A 8 8.04 13.74 3.12
CA VAL A 8 7.20 12.55 3.19
C VAL A 8 8.07 11.32 2.92
N ILE A 9 8.12 10.41 3.89
CA ILE A 9 8.90 9.18 3.85
C ILE A 9 7.95 8.00 3.69
N VAL A 10 8.12 7.23 2.62
CA VAL A 10 7.34 6.02 2.38
C VAL A 10 8.04 4.82 2.99
N LYS A 11 7.32 4.02 3.78
CA LYS A 11 7.83 2.80 4.43
C LYS A 11 6.95 1.61 4.09
N LEU A 12 7.56 0.46 3.79
CA LEU A 12 6.88 -0.82 3.65
C LEU A 12 7.10 -1.64 4.93
N VAL A 13 6.03 -2.17 5.52
CA VAL A 13 6.09 -2.96 6.76
C VAL A 13 5.31 -4.26 6.64
N GLY A 14 5.64 -5.22 7.52
CA GLY A 14 4.96 -6.52 7.61
C GLY A 14 4.78 -7.19 6.24
N ASN A 15 3.56 -7.65 5.99
CA ASN A 15 3.16 -8.33 4.76
C ASN A 15 3.43 -7.52 3.48
N ALA A 16 3.29 -6.19 3.50
CA ALA A 16 3.59 -5.38 2.31
C ALA A 16 5.06 -5.47 1.91
N LYS A 17 5.96 -5.52 2.88
CA LYS A 17 7.40 -5.67 2.61
C LYS A 17 7.69 -7.03 2.00
N GLU A 18 7.12 -8.09 2.57
CA GLU A 18 7.30 -9.47 2.05
C GLU A 18 6.74 -9.59 0.63
N SER A 19 5.51 -9.13 0.41
CA SER A 19 4.86 -9.12 -0.92
C SER A 19 5.68 -8.35 -1.95
N PHE A 20 6.27 -7.21 -1.55
CA PHE A 20 7.11 -6.41 -2.44
C PHE A 20 8.42 -7.12 -2.79
N ILE A 21 9.06 -7.79 -1.83
CA ILE A 21 10.29 -8.56 -2.08
C ILE A 21 10.01 -9.73 -3.02
N GLU A 22 8.94 -10.49 -2.77
CA GLU A 22 8.54 -11.59 -3.64
C GLU A 22 8.20 -11.11 -5.06
N LEU A 23 7.49 -10.00 -5.19
CA LEU A 23 7.15 -9.40 -6.48
C LEU A 23 8.41 -8.98 -7.25
N ASN A 24 9.36 -8.32 -6.59
CA ASN A 24 10.64 -7.95 -7.23
C ASN A 24 11.41 -9.19 -7.70
N LYS A 25 11.42 -10.26 -6.91
CA LYS A 25 12.08 -11.52 -7.29
C LYS A 25 11.44 -12.10 -8.56
N LYS A 26 10.11 -12.20 -8.62
CA LYS A 26 9.38 -12.71 -9.80
C LYS A 26 9.65 -11.86 -11.04
N VAL A 27 9.59 -10.54 -10.91
CA VAL A 27 9.91 -9.62 -12.02
C VAL A 27 11.36 -9.80 -12.49
N GLY A 28 12.30 -10.00 -11.57
CA GLY A 28 13.70 -10.30 -11.92
C GLY A 28 13.86 -11.63 -12.68
N GLU A 29 13.07 -12.65 -12.34
CA GLU A 29 13.03 -13.93 -13.06
C GLU A 29 12.41 -13.79 -14.46
N ASP A 30 11.32 -13.02 -14.58
CA ASP A 30 10.67 -12.73 -15.87
C ASP A 30 11.64 -12.04 -16.84
N ILE A 31 12.38 -11.04 -16.35
CA ILE A 31 13.39 -10.33 -17.13
C ILE A 31 14.48 -11.29 -17.61
N LYS A 32 14.96 -12.20 -16.74
CA LYS A 32 15.95 -13.22 -17.12
C LYS A 32 15.42 -14.19 -18.18
N LYS A 33 14.12 -14.44 -18.21
CA LYS A 33 13.44 -15.29 -19.21
C LYS A 33 13.08 -14.54 -20.50
N GLY A 34 13.40 -13.25 -20.60
CA GLY A 34 13.04 -12.40 -21.75
C GLY A 34 11.55 -12.03 -21.80
N ILE A 35 10.81 -12.17 -20.69
CA ILE A 35 9.41 -11.77 -20.60
C ILE A 35 9.36 -10.27 -20.32
N ASP A 36 9.01 -9.50 -21.35
CA ASP A 36 8.96 -8.04 -21.23
C ASP A 36 7.65 -7.52 -20.59
N LYS A 37 6.53 -8.23 -20.78
CA LYS A 37 5.21 -7.83 -20.29
C LYS A 37 4.61 -8.92 -19.40
N SER A 38 4.66 -8.71 -18.10
CA SER A 38 3.98 -9.53 -17.10
C SER A 38 3.05 -8.69 -16.21
N GLN A 39 2.06 -9.35 -15.61
CA GLN A 39 1.16 -8.70 -14.66
C GLN A 39 1.93 -8.25 -13.41
N GLU A 40 2.95 -9.02 -13.04
CA GLU A 40 3.87 -8.77 -11.94
C GLU A 40 4.66 -7.48 -12.17
N LYS A 41 5.25 -7.29 -13.36
CA LYS A 41 5.98 -6.07 -13.73
C LYS A 41 5.06 -4.86 -13.72
N THR A 42 3.84 -5.02 -14.24
CA THR A 42 2.81 -3.97 -14.25
C THR A 42 2.40 -3.56 -12.83
N LEU A 43 2.19 -4.55 -11.95
CA LEU A 43 1.85 -4.31 -10.55
C LEU A 43 3.00 -3.64 -9.80
N LEU A 44 4.24 -4.10 -10.01
CA LEU A 44 5.43 -3.54 -9.37
C LEU A 44 5.62 -2.07 -9.73
N ASN A 45 5.52 -1.75 -11.02
CA ASN A 45 5.60 -0.38 -11.51
C ASN A 45 4.49 0.48 -10.88
N ALA A 46 3.26 -0.01 -10.86
CA ALA A 46 2.15 0.71 -10.24
C ALA A 46 2.36 0.95 -8.74
N ILE A 47 2.92 -0.01 -7.99
CA ILE A 47 3.24 0.19 -6.57
C ILE A 47 4.29 1.31 -6.41
N ASN A 48 5.36 1.27 -7.19
CA ASN A 48 6.42 2.28 -7.15
C ASN A 48 5.87 3.67 -7.53
N GLU A 49 5.13 3.78 -8.63
CA GLU A 49 4.50 5.04 -9.05
C GLU A 49 3.58 5.59 -7.95
N LYS A 50 2.71 4.74 -7.37
CA LYS A 50 1.82 5.17 -6.28
C LYS A 50 2.59 5.52 -5.01
N ALA A 51 3.70 4.86 -4.72
CA ALA A 51 4.58 5.23 -3.62
C ALA A 51 5.24 6.59 -3.85
N ASP A 52 5.69 6.91 -5.06
CA ASP A 52 6.19 8.24 -5.38
C ASP A 52 5.09 9.30 -5.27
N PHE A 53 3.88 9.04 -5.75
CA PHE A 53 2.74 9.94 -5.54
C PHE A 53 2.41 10.19 -4.07
N LEU A 54 2.68 9.24 -3.17
CA LEU A 54 2.50 9.45 -1.73
C LEU A 54 3.46 10.51 -1.20
N LYS A 55 4.64 10.67 -1.81
CA LYS A 55 5.62 11.67 -1.38
C LYS A 55 5.13 13.09 -1.64
N ASP A 56 4.47 13.31 -2.78
CA ASP A 56 3.89 14.60 -3.13
C ASP A 56 2.54 14.86 -2.42
N ASN A 57 1.70 13.83 -2.31
CA ASN A 57 0.37 13.95 -1.74
C ASN A 57 -0.01 12.71 -0.91
N PRO A 58 0.38 12.62 0.37
CA PRO A 58 0.15 11.41 1.18
C PRO A 58 -1.34 11.09 1.37
N GLU A 59 -2.26 12.05 1.19
CA GLU A 59 -3.70 11.87 1.37
C GLU A 59 -4.47 11.56 0.06
N PHE A 60 -3.77 11.28 -1.05
CA PHE A 60 -4.44 11.06 -2.36
C PHE A 60 -5.34 9.81 -2.39
N GLY A 61 -5.13 8.88 -1.44
CA GLY A 61 -5.89 7.63 -1.38
C GLY A 61 -7.35 7.82 -0.97
N LYS A 62 -8.12 6.74 -1.05
CA LYS A 62 -9.47 6.71 -0.47
C LYS A 62 -9.37 6.42 1.02
N HIS A 63 -9.81 7.37 1.85
CA HIS A 63 -9.89 7.17 3.30
C HIS A 63 -10.90 6.05 3.65
N ILE A 64 -10.50 5.14 4.54
CA ILE A 64 -11.34 4.09 5.10
C ILE A 64 -11.86 4.56 6.45
N ALA A 65 -13.18 4.52 6.64
CA ALA A 65 -13.81 4.93 7.88
C ALA A 65 -13.23 4.15 9.09
N LYS A 66 -13.01 4.84 10.22
CA LYS A 66 -12.34 4.27 11.40
C LYS A 66 -12.98 2.97 11.90
N ASN A 67 -14.30 2.88 11.84
CA ASN A 67 -15.06 1.69 12.22
C ASN A 67 -14.88 0.48 11.27
N LYS A 68 -14.32 0.70 10.08
CA LYS A 68 -14.01 -0.34 9.09
C LYS A 68 -12.54 -0.76 9.10
N ILE A 69 -11.70 -0.17 9.96
CA ILE A 69 -10.30 -0.55 10.07
C ILE A 69 -10.23 -1.94 10.74
N PRO A 70 -9.56 -2.93 10.14
CA PRO A 70 -9.32 -4.22 10.76
C PRO A 70 -8.65 -4.08 12.14
N LYS A 71 -9.16 -4.82 13.14
CA LYS A 71 -8.63 -4.77 14.52
C LYS A 71 -7.14 -5.12 14.59
N GLU A 72 -6.69 -6.06 13.77
CA GLU A 72 -5.27 -6.45 13.68
C GLU A 72 -4.40 -5.22 13.38
N TYR A 73 -4.78 -4.35 12.44
CA TYR A 73 -3.97 -3.18 12.13
C TYR A 73 -3.92 -2.17 13.28
N ILE A 74 -5.01 -2.04 14.03
CA ILE A 74 -5.06 -1.17 15.20
C ILE A 74 -4.16 -1.72 16.31
N ILE A 75 -4.11 -3.04 16.49
CA ILE A 75 -3.31 -3.69 17.53
C ILE A 75 -1.83 -3.71 17.15
N ASP A 76 -1.52 -4.17 15.93
CA ASP A 76 -0.15 -4.43 15.49
C ASP A 76 0.61 -3.15 15.13
N TYR A 77 -0.09 -2.17 14.56
CA TYR A 77 0.51 -0.92 14.07
C TYR A 77 0.05 0.33 14.82
N GLN A 78 -0.87 0.20 15.80
CA GLN A 78 -1.38 1.32 16.60
C GLN A 78 -1.94 2.48 15.76
N ILE A 79 -2.59 2.15 14.63
CA ILE A 79 -3.10 3.14 13.69
C ILE A 79 -4.51 3.60 14.06
N ASN A 80 -4.84 4.83 13.67
CA ASN A 80 -6.18 5.41 13.82
C ASN A 80 -6.80 5.88 12.50
N ASN A 81 -6.08 5.71 11.39
CA ASN A 81 -6.43 6.09 10.03
C ASN A 81 -5.90 5.03 9.05
N LEU A 82 -6.66 4.76 8.00
CA LEU A 82 -6.32 3.81 6.97
C LEU A 82 -6.77 4.34 5.62
N TRP A 83 -5.91 4.20 4.62
CA TRP A 83 -6.12 4.67 3.27
C TRP A 83 -5.96 3.52 2.29
N LYS A 84 -6.67 3.63 1.16
CA LYS A 84 -6.67 2.62 0.11
C LYS A 84 -6.39 3.26 -1.24
N VAL A 85 -5.47 2.67 -1.99
CA VAL A 85 -5.25 2.96 -3.42
C VAL A 85 -5.61 1.72 -4.24
N ASN A 86 -6.31 1.91 -5.35
CA ASN A 86 -6.53 0.84 -6.32
C ASN A 86 -5.30 0.72 -7.23
N LEU A 87 -4.86 -0.50 -7.46
CA LEU A 87 -3.77 -0.87 -8.35
C LEU A 87 -4.31 -1.69 -9.54
N PRO A 88 -3.54 -1.85 -10.63
CA PRO A 88 -3.90 -2.71 -11.76
C PRO A 88 -4.26 -4.14 -11.32
N GLY A 89 -5.07 -4.84 -12.11
CA GLY A 89 -5.45 -6.23 -11.83
C GLY A 89 -6.31 -6.42 -10.58
N ALA A 90 -7.09 -5.40 -10.20
CA ALA A 90 -7.91 -5.39 -8.98
C ALA A 90 -7.10 -5.57 -7.68
N TRP A 91 -5.82 -5.21 -7.69
CA TRP A 91 -5.01 -5.11 -6.49
C TRP A 91 -5.32 -3.82 -5.73
N ARG A 92 -5.07 -3.82 -4.43
CA ARG A 92 -5.30 -2.69 -3.54
C ARG A 92 -4.12 -2.54 -2.60
N MET A 93 -3.58 -1.33 -2.53
CA MET A 93 -2.56 -0.95 -1.57
C MET A 93 -3.22 -0.27 -0.37
N LEU A 94 -2.89 -0.76 0.82
CA LEU A 94 -3.35 -0.21 2.09
C LEU A 94 -2.19 0.46 2.81
N TYR A 95 -2.41 1.68 3.26
CA TYR A 95 -1.40 2.44 3.97
C TYR A 95 -2.02 3.32 5.05
N THR A 96 -1.19 3.71 6.02
CA THR A 96 -1.53 4.68 7.05
C THR A 96 -0.62 5.90 6.91
N ILE A 97 -1.09 7.05 7.42
CA ILE A 97 -0.31 8.29 7.43
C ILE A 97 -0.04 8.64 8.89
N LYS A 98 1.23 8.74 9.26
CA LYS A 98 1.66 9.17 10.59
C LYS A 98 2.44 10.48 10.47
N GLY A 99 1.89 11.56 11.01
CA GLY A 99 2.61 12.82 11.11
C GLY A 99 3.51 12.83 12.35
N GLU A 100 4.78 13.13 12.16
CA GLU A 100 5.72 13.46 13.24
C GLU A 100 6.10 14.95 13.16
N GLU A 101 6.94 15.43 14.08
CA GLU A 101 7.30 16.85 14.19
C GLU A 101 7.90 17.40 12.87
N ILE A 102 8.79 16.62 12.25
CA ILE A 102 9.57 17.04 11.08
C ILE A 102 9.09 16.37 9.79
N ASN A 103 8.65 15.10 9.88
CA ASN A 103 8.35 14.27 8.71
C ASN A 103 6.92 13.73 8.74
N ILE A 104 6.42 13.34 7.57
CA ILE A 104 5.20 12.58 7.40
C ILE A 104 5.58 11.19 6.93
N PHE A 105 5.09 10.16 7.60
CA PHE A 105 5.31 8.78 7.19
C PHE A 105 4.08 8.23 6.50
N ALA A 106 4.22 7.84 5.24
CA ALA A 106 3.24 7.03 4.54
C ALA A 106 3.66 5.56 4.65
N ILE A 107 3.02 4.82 5.56
CA ILE A 107 3.41 3.46 5.91
C ILE A 107 2.47 2.49 5.17
N ILE A 108 2.99 1.80 4.17
CA ILE A 108 2.29 0.76 3.41
C ILE A 108 2.25 -0.52 4.25
N LEU A 109 1.04 -0.95 4.60
CA LEU A 109 0.77 -2.08 5.50
C LEU A 109 0.56 -3.38 4.73
N ASP A 110 -0.18 -3.33 3.64
CA ASP A 110 -0.59 -4.51 2.89
C ASP A 110 -0.85 -4.18 1.40
N VAL A 111 -0.49 -5.10 0.51
CA VAL A 111 -0.82 -5.05 -0.93
C VAL A 111 -1.56 -6.34 -1.28
N LEU A 112 -2.86 -6.22 -1.53
CA LEU A 112 -3.77 -7.37 -1.54
C LEU A 112 -4.55 -7.44 -2.85
N ASN A 113 -4.79 -8.65 -3.35
CA ASN A 113 -5.74 -8.82 -4.44
C ASN A 113 -7.19 -8.62 -3.95
N HIS A 114 -8.16 -8.66 -4.85
CA HIS A 114 -9.56 -8.45 -4.49
C HIS A 114 -10.10 -9.41 -3.43
N LYS A 115 -9.78 -10.70 -3.53
CA LYS A 115 -10.26 -11.73 -2.60
C LYS A 115 -9.68 -11.55 -1.21
N GLU A 116 -8.38 -11.28 -1.14
CA GLU A 116 -7.66 -11.06 0.11
C GLU A 116 -8.13 -9.78 0.80
N TYR A 117 -8.31 -8.71 0.04
CA TYR A 117 -8.84 -7.45 0.56
C TYR A 117 -10.22 -7.61 1.18
N ASP A 118 -11.14 -8.29 0.50
CA ASP A 118 -12.51 -8.50 1.02
C ASP A 118 -12.50 -9.32 2.31
N LYS A 119 -11.66 -10.37 2.34
CA LYS A 119 -11.45 -11.19 3.55
C LYS A 119 -10.89 -10.36 4.70
N LYS A 120 -9.86 -9.56 4.45
CA LYS A 120 -9.19 -8.70 5.44
C LYS A 120 -10.14 -7.65 6.02
N MET A 121 -10.92 -7.02 5.15
CA MET A 121 -11.89 -5.99 5.53
C MET A 121 -13.20 -6.56 6.10
N LYS A 122 -13.34 -7.90 6.14
CA LYS A 122 -14.55 -8.61 6.57
C LYS A 122 -15.81 -8.13 5.83
N TYR A 123 -15.66 -7.74 4.56
CA TYR A 123 -16.84 -7.43 3.76
C TYR A 123 -17.61 -8.73 3.52
N LYS A 124 -18.92 -8.71 3.80
CA LYS A 124 -19.79 -9.81 3.38
C LYS A 124 -19.73 -9.88 1.86
N LYS A 125 -19.52 -11.08 1.29
CA LYS A 125 -19.85 -11.32 -0.12
C LYS A 125 -21.33 -10.97 -0.27
N SER A 126 -21.61 -9.90 -1.02
CA SER A 126 -22.97 -9.58 -1.44
C SER A 126 -23.28 -10.29 -2.75
#